data_AF-A0A382W2Z9-F1
#
_entry.id   AF-A0A382W2Z9-F1
#
_cell.length_a   1.000
_cell.length_b   1.000
_cell.length_c   1.000
_cell.angle_alpha   90.00
_cell.angle_beta   90.00
_cell.angle_gamma   90.00
#
_symmetry.space_group_name_H-M   'P 1'
#
loop_
_entity.id
_entity.type
_entity.pdbx_description
1 polymer ?
#
loop_
_entity_poly.entity_id
_entity_poly.type
_entity_poly.pdbx_seq_one_letter_code
_entity_poly.pdbx_strand_id
1 'polypeptide(L)'
;MARSKHKKSANFAGIPRHIVEHSSFKSLGYSACTLLILLGYQYRGNNNGNLVITWSIMKDWFGSNATMYRARDSLYKAGFIVINAYGGRSVN
;
A
#
# COMPACT_ATOMS: atom_id res chain seq x y z
N MET A 1 -0.77 -16.23 36.88
CA MET A 1 -1.76 -15.46 36.09
C MET A 1 -1.98 -16.17 34.77
N ALA A 2 -3.20 -16.64 34.48
CA ALA A 2 -3.51 -17.34 33.24
C ALA A 2 -3.43 -16.37 32.05
N ARG A 3 -2.60 -16.69 31.04
CA ARG A 3 -2.50 -15.91 29.80
C ARG A 3 -3.84 -16.00 29.07
N SER A 4 -4.62 -14.92 29.05
CA SER A 4 -5.84 -14.88 28.23
C SER A 4 -5.46 -15.18 26.79
N LYS A 5 -5.99 -16.26 26.22
CA LYS A 5 -5.83 -16.56 24.79
C LYS A 5 -6.53 -15.43 24.03
N HIS A 6 -5.77 -14.46 23.51
CA HIS A 6 -6.29 -13.48 22.58
C HIS A 6 -6.96 -14.23 21.43
N LYS A 7 -8.28 -14.12 21.33
CA LYS A 7 -9.04 -14.65 20.20
C LYS A 7 -8.56 -13.85 18.99
N LYS A 8 -7.78 -14.48 18.09
CA LYS A 8 -7.37 -13.84 16.84
C LYS A 8 -8.64 -13.59 16.02
N SER A 9 -9.16 -12.37 16.12
CA SER A 9 -10.15 -11.87 15.16
C SER A 9 -9.52 -11.93 13.77
N ALA A 10 -10.33 -12.23 12.75
CA ALA A 10 -9.93 -11.93 11.39
C ALA A 10 -9.65 -10.43 11.29
N ASN A 11 -8.57 -10.06 10.61
CA ASN A 11 -8.25 -8.67 10.31
C ASN A 11 -8.78 -8.32 8.93
N PHE A 12 -9.13 -7.05 8.71
CA PHE A 12 -9.60 -6.55 7.42
C PHE A 12 -8.73 -5.36 6.97
N ALA A 13 -8.56 -5.22 5.66
CA ALA A 13 -7.95 -4.05 5.03
C ALA A 13 -9.06 -3.12 4.55
N GLY A 14 -9.38 -2.09 5.35
CA GLY A 14 -10.45 -1.15 5.04
C GLY A 14 -9.94 0.22 4.59
N ILE A 15 -10.67 0.85 3.67
CA ILE A 15 -10.48 2.26 3.30
C ILE A 15 -11.70 3.05 3.77
N PRO A 16 -11.55 4.12 4.58
CA PRO A 16 -12.68 4.94 5.02
C PRO A 16 -13.45 5.55 3.84
N ARG A 17 -14.79 5.62 3.93
CA ARG A 17 -15.64 6.14 2.84
C ARG A 17 -15.28 7.56 2.41
N HIS A 18 -15.01 8.44 3.37
CA HIS A 18 -14.65 9.83 3.08
C HIS A 18 -13.34 9.95 2.27
N ILE A 19 -12.43 8.97 2.39
CA ILE A 19 -11.22 8.91 1.57
C ILE A 19 -11.58 8.60 0.12
N VAL A 20 -12.45 7.61 -0.11
CA VAL A 20 -12.94 7.23 -1.46
C VAL A 20 -13.71 8.37 -2.12
N GLU A 21 -14.44 9.15 -1.33
CA GLU A 21 -15.22 10.30 -1.79
C GLU A 21 -14.36 11.53 -2.14
N HIS A 22 -13.14 11.60 -1.60
CA HIS A 22 -12.22 12.72 -1.81
C HIS A 22 -11.73 12.80 -3.26
N SER A 23 -11.51 14.04 -3.75
CA SER A 23 -11.07 14.30 -5.13
C SER A 23 -9.73 13.62 -5.45
N SER A 24 -8.78 13.62 -4.50
CA SER A 24 -7.49 12.94 -4.67
C SER A 24 -7.65 11.45 -4.98
N PHE A 25 -8.56 10.75 -4.29
CA PHE A 25 -8.81 9.33 -4.56
C PHE A 25 -9.46 9.13 -5.93
N LYS A 26 -10.47 9.95 -6.26
CA LYS A 26 -11.15 9.89 -7.57
C LYS A 26 -10.23 10.18 -8.75
N SER A 27 -9.14 10.92 -8.54
CA SER A 27 -8.12 11.20 -9.56
C SER A 27 -7.15 10.03 -9.82
N LEU A 28 -7.14 9.01 -8.96
CA LEU A 28 -6.25 7.86 -9.10
C LEU A 28 -6.69 6.94 -10.25
N GLY A 29 -5.71 6.48 -11.03
CA GLY A 29 -5.93 5.40 -12.00
C GLY A 29 -6.13 4.05 -11.30
N TYR A 30 -6.71 3.08 -12.02
CA TYR A 30 -7.02 1.75 -11.49
C TYR A 30 -5.82 1.06 -10.83
N SER A 31 -4.63 1.15 -11.42
CA SER A 31 -3.42 0.55 -10.89
C SER A 31 -2.98 1.17 -9.55
N ALA A 32 -3.18 2.48 -9.37
CA ALA A 32 -2.89 3.18 -8.12
C ALA A 32 -3.90 2.80 -7.03
N CYS A 33 -5.19 2.69 -7.36
CA CYS A 33 -6.21 2.18 -6.43
C CYS A 33 -5.89 0.75 -5.96
N THR A 34 -5.52 -0.14 -6.89
CA THR A 34 -5.09 -1.51 -6.55
C THR A 34 -3.87 -1.49 -5.63
N LEU A 35 -2.87 -0.66 -5.92
CA LEU A 35 -1.69 -0.54 -5.06
C LEU A 35 -2.08 -0.07 -3.66
N LEU A 36 -2.96 0.93 -3.53
CA LEU A 36 -3.41 1.44 -2.23
C LEU A 36 -4.10 0.36 -1.39
N ILE A 37 -4.92 -0.49 -2.02
CA ILE A 37 -5.56 -1.63 -1.34
C ILE A 37 -4.51 -2.63 -0.84
N LEU A 38 -3.49 -2.95 -1.67
CA LEU A 38 -2.41 -3.85 -1.28
C LEU A 38 -1.56 -3.27 -0.13
N LEU A 39 -1.35 -1.96 -0.11
CA LEU A 39 -0.70 -1.27 1.01
C LEU A 39 -1.55 -1.36 2.28
N GLY A 40 -2.87 -1.19 2.17
CA GLY A 40 -3.79 -1.43 3.28
C GLY A 40 -3.74 -2.86 3.79
N TYR A 41 -3.58 -3.85 2.90
CA TYR A 41 -3.38 -5.26 3.26
C TYR A 41 -2.04 -5.52 3.97
N GLN A 42 -0.96 -4.86 3.53
CA GLN A 42 0.33 -4.94 4.22
C GLN A 42 0.29 -4.30 5.61
N TYR A 43 -0.54 -3.26 5.81
CA TYR A 43 -0.65 -2.57 7.09
C TYR A 43 -1.35 -3.43 8.15
N ARG A 44 -0.63 -3.73 9.23
CA ARG A 44 -1.08 -4.58 10.35
C ARG A 44 -1.24 -3.82 11.67
N GLY A 45 -1.22 -2.48 11.62
CA GLY A 45 -1.30 -1.60 12.79
C GLY A 45 0.01 -1.48 13.58
N ASN A 46 0.81 -2.55 13.65
CA ASN A 46 2.08 -2.57 14.37
C ASN A 46 3.32 -2.39 13.48
N ASN A 47 3.16 -2.37 12.16
CA ASN A 47 4.27 -2.23 11.22
C ASN A 47 4.56 -0.78 10.84
N ASN A 48 4.01 0.21 11.55
CA ASN A 48 4.31 1.66 11.47
C ASN A 48 4.79 2.21 10.11
N GLY A 49 4.12 1.84 9.02
CA GLY A 49 4.49 2.32 7.67
C GLY A 49 5.68 1.63 7.01
N ASN A 50 6.20 0.52 7.57
CA ASN A 50 7.08 -0.42 6.90
C ASN A 50 6.30 -1.21 5.84
N LEU A 51 5.95 -0.48 4.78
CA LEU A 51 5.27 -0.95 3.61
C LEU A 51 6.28 -1.03 2.48
N VAL A 52 6.23 -2.13 1.74
CA VAL A 52 7.23 -2.41 0.71
C VAL A 52 6.55 -2.43 -0.66
N ILE A 53 7.05 -1.59 -1.56
CA ILE A 53 6.61 -1.51 -2.96
C ILE A 53 7.80 -1.90 -3.84
N THR A 54 8.08 -3.20 -3.90
CA THR A 54 9.11 -3.79 -4.76
C THR A 54 8.51 -4.80 -5.71
N TRP A 55 9.10 -4.93 -6.89
CA TRP A 55 8.61 -5.86 -7.93
C TRP A 55 8.55 -7.31 -7.45
N SER A 56 9.55 -7.77 -6.70
CA SER A 56 9.60 -9.14 -6.19
C SER A 56 8.40 -9.50 -5.31
N ILE A 57 7.86 -8.52 -4.58
CA ILE A 57 6.68 -8.68 -3.73
C ILE A 57 5.40 -8.47 -4.56
N MET A 58 5.37 -7.50 -5.47
CA MET A 58 4.13 -7.09 -6.14
C MET A 58 3.81 -7.80 -7.45
N LYS A 59 4.73 -8.63 -7.98
CA LYS A 59 4.62 -9.27 -9.30
C LYS A 59 3.35 -10.10 -9.53
N ASP A 60 2.76 -10.66 -8.48
CA ASP A 60 1.56 -11.50 -8.62
C ASP A 60 0.28 -10.66 -8.80
N TRP A 61 0.35 -9.36 -8.48
CA TRP A 61 -0.77 -8.41 -8.60
C TRP A 61 -0.62 -7.42 -9.76
N PHE A 62 0.58 -7.31 -10.34
CA PHE A 62 0.88 -6.37 -11.42
C PHE A 62 1.48 -7.09 -12.62
N GLY A 63 0.95 -6.82 -13.81
CA GLY A 63 1.49 -7.40 -15.05
C GLY A 63 2.86 -6.86 -15.46
N SER A 64 3.31 -5.72 -14.93
CA SER A 64 4.65 -5.19 -15.21
C SER A 64 5.20 -4.28 -14.11
N ASN A 65 6.53 -4.25 -14.00
CA ASN A 65 7.26 -3.38 -13.08
C ASN A 65 6.99 -1.89 -13.37
N ALA A 66 6.89 -1.52 -14.65
CA ALA A 66 6.59 -0.15 -15.07
C ALA A 66 5.19 0.30 -14.60
N THR A 67 4.17 -0.55 -14.73
CA THR A 67 2.81 -0.25 -14.26
C THR A 67 2.78 -0.05 -12.75
N MET A 68 3.47 -0.91 -11.99
CA MET A 68 3.57 -0.79 -10.53
C MET A 68 4.26 0.52 -10.11
N TYR A 69 5.39 0.89 -10.73
CA TYR A 69 6.05 2.15 -10.38
C TYR A 69 5.26 3.39 -10.80
N ARG A 70 4.54 3.37 -11.92
CA ARG A 70 3.61 4.44 -12.28
C ARG A 70 2.46 4.58 -11.26
N ALA A 71 1.95 3.46 -10.76
CA ALA A 71 0.95 3.45 -9.70
C ALA A 71 1.51 4.06 -8.39
N ARG A 72 2.73 3.67 -7.98
CA ARG A 72 3.43 4.29 -6.84
C ARG A 72 3.56 5.79 -7.01
N ASP A 73 4.04 6.25 -8.17
CA ASP A 73 4.25 7.67 -8.43
C ASP A 73 2.94 8.46 -8.42
N SER A 74 1.84 7.85 -8.89
CA SER A 74 0.50 8.44 -8.82
C SER A 74 0.04 8.60 -7.37
N LEU A 75 0.22 7.57 -6.53
CA LEU A 75 -0.10 7.65 -5.10
C LEU A 75 0.75 8.71 -4.37
N TYR A 76 2.04 8.78 -4.69
CA TYR A 76 2.94 9.78 -4.12
C TYR A 76 2.50 11.21 -4.49
N LYS A 77 2.25 11.45 -5.78
CA LYS A 77 1.79 12.76 -6.28
C LYS A 77 0.43 13.17 -5.69
N ALA A 78 -0.48 12.21 -5.50
CA ALA A 78 -1.79 12.45 -4.90
C ALA A 78 -1.75 12.56 -3.36
N GLY A 79 -0.58 12.39 -2.73
CA GLY A 79 -0.38 12.56 -1.29
C GLY A 79 -0.81 11.37 -0.42
N PHE A 80 -1.04 10.18 -1.01
CA PHE A 80 -1.46 8.99 -0.25
C PHE A 80 -0.30 8.26 0.43
N ILE A 81 0.92 8.41 -0.11
CA ILE A 81 2.11 7.74 0.42
C ILE A 81 3.29 8.71 0.46
N VAL A 82 4.21 8.44 1.37
CA VAL A 82 5.54 9.06 1.43
C VAL A 82 6.58 7.97 1.23
N ILE A 83 7.66 8.28 0.52
CA ILE A 83 8.75 7.33 0.26
C ILE A 83 9.92 7.69 1.17
N ASN A 84 10.21 6.82 2.13
CA ASN A 84 11.28 7.04 3.11
C ASN A 84 12.64 6.49 2.65
N ALA A 85 12.64 5.49 1.76
CA ALA A 85 13.86 4.89 1.22
C ALA A 85 13.59 4.20 -0.12
N TYR A 86 14.63 4.06 -0.95
CA TYR A 86 14.62 3.29 -2.19
C TYR A 86 15.51 2.07 -2.03
N GLY A 87 14.94 0.86 -2.11
CA GLY A 87 15.74 -0.37 -2.11
C GLY A 87 16.38 -0.63 -3.47
N GLY A 88 17.69 -0.92 -3.49
CA GLY A 88 18.39 -1.47 -4.66
C GLY A 88 18.56 -0.54 -5.87
N ARG A 89 18.31 0.77 -5.73
CA ARG A 89 18.69 1.76 -6.76
C ARG A 89 20.15 2.13 -6.58
N SER A 90 21.05 1.37 -7.22
CA SER A 90 22.38 1.91 -7.52
C SER A 90 22.15 3.09 -8.45
N VAL A 91 22.41 4.30 -7.97
CA VAL A 91 22.57 5.46 -8.85
C VAL A 91 23.83 5.20 -9.68
N ASN A 92 23.67 5.14 -11.00
CA ASN A 92 24.76 5.30 -11.95
C ASN A 92 24.68 6.73 -12.49
#